data_AF-A0A396M4V7-F1
#
_entry.id   AF-A0A396M4V7-F1
#
_cell.length_a   1.000
_cell.length_b   1.000
_cell.length_c   1.000
_cell.angle_alpha   90.00
_cell.angle_beta   90.00
_cell.angle_gamma   90.00
#
_symmetry.space_group_name_H-M   'P 1'
#
loop_
_entity.id
_entity.type
_entity.pdbx_description
1 polymer ?
#
loop_
_entity_poly.entity_id
_entity_poly.type
_entity_poly.pdbx_seq_one_letter_code
_entity_poly.pdbx_strand_id
1 'polypeptide(L)'
;MKILITKAFILSLVALGWTVALQAQNFQVQAVSGEKKLSYAYIYLNGRVCGIADQDGAFNIPHSKLHIGDTIPASYVGARPAFAVYTKELAGESECTLECSPIRRWTRSK
;
A
#
# COMPACT_ATOMS: atom_id res chain seq x y z
N MET A 1 -0.68 6.45 -47.25
CA MET A 1 -1.43 6.87 -46.04
C MET A 1 -1.67 5.76 -45.01
N LYS A 2 -1.96 4.49 -45.42
CA LYS A 2 -2.17 3.36 -44.48
C LYS A 2 -0.96 3.03 -43.58
N ILE A 3 0.27 3.12 -44.09
CA ILE A 3 1.52 2.73 -43.38
C ILE A 3 1.86 3.66 -42.20
N LEU A 4 1.49 4.95 -42.30
CA LEU A 4 1.73 5.94 -41.23
C LEU A 4 0.81 5.71 -40.02
N ILE A 5 -0.44 5.30 -40.28
CA ILE A 5 -1.43 4.99 -39.24
C ILE A 5 -1.00 3.74 -38.47
N THR A 6 -0.46 2.73 -39.14
CA THR A 6 0.01 1.48 -38.49
C THR A 6 1.20 1.73 -37.57
N LYS A 7 2.17 2.56 -37.99
CA LYS A 7 3.33 2.91 -37.14
C LYS A 7 2.93 3.73 -35.91
N ALA A 8 2.00 4.68 -36.06
CA ALA A 8 1.50 5.48 -34.94
C ALA A 8 0.71 4.63 -33.93
N PHE A 9 -0.04 3.62 -34.39
CA PHE A 9 -0.81 2.71 -33.52
C PHE A 9 0.10 1.76 -32.73
N ILE A 10 1.18 1.27 -33.35
CA ILE A 10 2.19 0.45 -32.67
C ILE A 10 2.93 1.26 -31.61
N LEU A 11 3.29 2.51 -31.91
CA LEU A 11 3.93 3.42 -30.95
C LEU A 11 3.02 3.72 -29.74
N SER A 12 1.70 3.88 -29.93
CA SER A 12 0.79 4.13 -28.81
C SER A 12 0.60 2.88 -27.93
N LEU A 13 0.57 1.68 -28.52
CA LEU A 13 0.49 0.41 -27.77
C LEU A 13 1.75 0.17 -26.92
N VAL A 14 2.94 0.50 -27.44
CA VAL A 14 4.19 0.41 -26.67
C VAL A 14 4.21 1.42 -25.52
N ALA A 15 3.75 2.65 -25.74
CA ALA A 15 3.65 3.67 -24.70
C ALA A 15 2.65 3.28 -23.59
N LEU A 16 1.49 2.70 -23.95
CA LEU A 16 0.52 2.17 -23.01
C LEU A 16 1.07 0.98 -22.20
N GLY A 17 1.88 0.10 -22.81
CA GLY A 17 2.52 -1.00 -22.09
C GLY A 17 3.51 -0.55 -21.01
N TRP A 18 4.19 0.58 -21.23
CA TRP A 18 5.16 1.13 -20.28
C TRP A 18 4.50 1.75 -19.04
N THR A 19 3.30 2.30 -19.16
CA THR A 19 2.60 2.90 -18.00
C THR A 19 2.08 1.84 -17.02
N VAL A 20 1.64 0.67 -17.52
CA VAL A 20 1.15 -0.41 -16.65
C VAL A 20 2.30 -1.08 -15.86
N ALA A 21 3.49 -1.20 -16.47
CA ALA A 21 4.65 -1.82 -15.83
C ALA A 21 5.18 -1.04 -14.62
N LEU A 22 4.96 0.29 -14.57
CA LEU A 22 5.35 1.12 -13.44
C LEU A 22 4.47 0.90 -12.21
N GLN A 23 3.19 0.56 -12.39
CA GLN A 23 2.29 0.31 -11.27
C GLN A 23 2.55 -1.05 -10.60
N ALA A 24 3.00 -2.05 -11.35
CA ALA A 24 3.38 -3.37 -10.82
C ALA A 24 4.64 -3.35 -9.93
N GLN A 25 5.34 -2.22 -9.81
CA GLN A 25 6.55 -2.09 -9.00
C GLN A 25 6.28 -1.63 -7.57
N ASN A 26 5.03 -1.35 -7.21
CA ASN A 26 4.66 -0.91 -5.87
C ASN A 26 3.63 -1.85 -5.25
N PHE A 27 3.83 -2.13 -3.97
CA PHE A 27 2.91 -2.85 -3.12
C PHE A 27 2.15 -1.83 -2.25
N GLN A 28 0.83 -1.79 -2.38
CA GLN A 28 0.00 -0.84 -1.67
C GLN A 28 -0.36 -1.35 -0.27
N VAL A 29 -0.25 -0.49 0.73
CA VAL A 29 -0.66 -0.77 2.10
C VAL A 29 -1.77 0.19 2.48
N GLN A 30 -2.93 -0.34 2.85
CA GLN A 30 -4.13 0.41 3.17
C GLN A 30 -4.41 0.31 4.68
N ALA A 31 -4.29 1.42 5.40
CA ALA A 31 -4.57 1.49 6.83
C ALA A 31 -6.04 1.85 7.08
N VAL A 32 -6.74 1.01 7.84
CA VAL A 32 -8.17 1.18 8.17
C VAL A 32 -8.45 0.92 9.65
N SER A 33 -9.59 1.38 10.14
CA SER A 33 -10.14 1.07 11.45
C SER A 33 -11.64 0.86 11.28
N GLY A 34 -12.08 -0.39 11.13
CA GLY A 34 -13.44 -0.69 10.66
C GLY A 34 -13.68 -0.09 9.27
N GLU A 35 -14.77 0.64 9.10
CA GLU A 35 -15.12 1.30 7.82
C GLU A 35 -14.31 2.59 7.55
N LYS A 36 -13.54 3.08 8.53
CA LYS A 36 -12.82 4.34 8.42
C LYS A 36 -11.40 4.13 7.89
N LYS A 37 -11.08 4.80 6.78
CA LYS A 37 -9.71 4.98 6.27
C LYS A 37 -8.89 5.86 7.21
N LEU A 38 -7.66 5.45 7.51
CA LEU A 38 -6.77 6.14 8.44
C LEU A 38 -5.75 6.99 7.68
N SER A 39 -6.14 8.23 7.38
CA SER A 39 -5.25 9.19 6.74
C SER A 39 -4.01 9.47 7.60
N TYR A 40 -2.85 9.62 6.98
CA TYR A 40 -1.59 9.90 7.68
C TYR A 40 -1.15 8.83 8.70
N ALA A 41 -1.59 7.58 8.55
CA ALA A 41 -1.05 6.46 9.30
C ALA A 41 0.46 6.27 8.99
N TYR A 42 1.24 5.95 10.00
CA TYR A 42 2.65 5.62 9.84
C TYR A 42 2.80 4.17 9.41
N ILE A 43 3.46 3.96 8.28
CA ILE A 43 3.78 2.63 7.78
C ILE A 43 5.25 2.35 8.06
N TYR A 44 5.50 1.23 8.73
CA TYR A 44 6.84 0.78 9.10
C TYR A 44 7.22 -0.43 8.25
N LEU A 45 8.52 -0.63 8.11
CA LEU A 45 9.11 -1.83 7.56
C LEU A 45 10.22 -2.28 8.50
N ASN A 46 10.09 -3.47 9.09
CA ASN A 46 11.03 -4.02 10.08
C ASN A 46 11.39 -3.02 11.20
N GLY A 47 10.37 -2.32 11.71
CA GLY A 47 10.52 -1.35 12.81
C GLY A 47 11.06 0.04 12.41
N ARG A 48 11.37 0.29 11.14
CA ARG A 48 11.75 1.62 10.64
C ARG A 48 10.59 2.27 9.89
N VAL A 49 10.42 3.58 10.04
CA VAL A 49 9.40 4.32 9.29
C VAL A 49 9.73 4.23 7.80
N CYS A 50 8.84 3.63 7.03
CA CYS A 50 8.95 3.55 5.58
C CYS A 50 8.31 4.78 4.92
N GLY A 51 7.18 5.23 5.48
CA GLY A 51 6.47 6.43 5.03
C GLY A 51 5.19 6.69 5.80
N ILE A 52 4.44 7.66 5.31
CA ILE A 52 3.19 8.14 5.89
C ILE A 52 2.10 7.96 4.82
N ALA A 53 0.97 7.40 5.22
CA ALA A 53 -0.17 7.19 4.36
C ALA A 53 -0.79 8.52 3.90
N ASP A 54 -1.41 8.50 2.73
CA ASP A 54 -2.09 9.64 2.13
C ASP A 54 -3.45 9.95 2.81
N GLN A 55 -4.26 10.80 2.18
CA GLN A 55 -5.59 11.17 2.68
C GLN A 55 -6.59 10.01 2.65
N ASP A 56 -6.35 9.02 1.82
CA ASP A 56 -7.12 7.79 1.74
C ASP A 56 -6.57 6.71 2.68
N GLY A 57 -5.50 6.98 3.43
CA GLY A 57 -4.86 6.00 4.30
C GLY A 57 -4.08 4.93 3.54
N ALA A 58 -3.73 5.19 2.28
CA ALA A 58 -2.92 4.30 1.46
C ALA A 58 -1.45 4.75 1.43
N PHE A 59 -0.54 3.80 1.31
CA PHE A 59 0.87 4.05 1.08
C PHE A 59 1.45 3.01 0.13
N ASN A 60 2.22 3.46 -0.86
CA ASN A 60 2.86 2.57 -1.84
C ASN A 60 4.30 2.29 -1.43
N ILE A 61 4.59 1.03 -1.09
CA ILE A 61 5.95 0.56 -0.81
C ILE A 61 6.55 0.04 -2.13
N PRO A 62 7.69 0.57 -2.59
CA PRO A 62 8.38 -0.02 -3.75
C PRO A 62 8.78 -1.47 -3.46
N HIS A 63 8.47 -2.40 -4.37
CA HIS A 63 8.84 -3.82 -4.22
C HIS A 63 10.34 -4.02 -4.05
N SER A 64 11.18 -3.12 -4.58
CA SER A 64 12.64 -3.14 -4.39
C SER A 64 13.09 -3.01 -2.92
N LYS A 65 12.20 -2.56 -2.03
CA LYS A 65 12.45 -2.47 -0.59
C LYS A 65 11.90 -3.66 0.21
N LEU A 66 11.07 -4.50 -0.40
CA LEU A 66 10.36 -5.59 0.27
C LEU A 66 11.06 -6.92 0.03
N HIS A 67 11.25 -7.66 1.11
CA HIS A 67 11.76 -9.03 1.09
C HIS A 67 10.77 -9.96 1.80
N ILE A 68 10.69 -11.20 1.32
CA ILE A 68 9.84 -12.21 1.93
C ILE A 68 10.28 -12.41 3.39
N GLY A 69 9.34 -12.29 4.32
CA GLY A 69 9.57 -12.34 5.76
C GLY A 69 9.63 -10.96 6.43
N ASP A 70 9.62 -9.86 5.67
CA ASP A 70 9.55 -8.52 6.23
C ASP A 70 8.25 -8.29 7.00
N THR A 71 8.33 -7.51 8.07
CA THR A 71 7.18 -7.11 8.87
C THR A 71 6.75 -5.70 8.51
N ILE A 72 5.46 -5.52 8.24
CA ILE A 72 4.85 -4.24 7.86
C ILE A 72 3.83 -3.82 8.92
N PRO A 73 4.25 -3.07 9.96
CA PRO A 73 3.32 -2.43 10.89
C PRO A 73 2.67 -1.18 10.30
N ALA A 74 1.38 -1.00 10.56
CA ALA A 74 0.69 0.28 10.46
C ALA A 74 0.38 0.80 11.88
N SER A 75 0.72 2.05 12.13
CA SER A 75 0.44 2.73 13.40
C SER A 75 -0.33 4.02 13.16
N TYR A 76 -1.33 4.27 13.99
CA TYR A 76 -2.14 5.47 13.93
C TYR A 76 -2.43 5.98 15.35
N VAL A 77 -2.40 7.30 15.52
CA VAL A 77 -2.58 7.93 16.83
C VAL A 77 -3.99 7.64 17.37
N GLY A 78 -4.06 7.02 18.54
CA GLY A 78 -5.34 6.63 19.17
C GLY A 78 -5.87 5.26 18.73
N ALA A 79 -5.12 4.51 17.91
CA ALA A 79 -5.43 3.13 17.55
C ALA A 79 -4.30 2.19 17.97
N ARG A 80 -4.63 0.91 18.17
CA ARG A 80 -3.67 -0.17 18.31
C ARG A 80 -3.06 -0.46 16.93
N PRO A 81 -1.73 -0.59 16.83
CA PRO A 81 -1.09 -0.88 15.57
C PRO A 81 -1.50 -2.27 15.06
N ALA A 82 -1.61 -2.39 13.75
CA ALA A 82 -1.78 -3.65 13.06
C ALA A 82 -0.47 -4.02 12.36
N PHE A 83 -0.28 -5.30 12.07
CA PHE A 83 0.91 -5.78 11.37
C PHE A 83 0.55 -6.90 10.41
N ALA A 84 1.26 -6.94 9.29
CA ALA A 84 1.31 -8.08 8.39
C ALA A 84 2.77 -8.51 8.21
N VAL A 85 2.96 -9.79 7.88
CA VAL A 85 4.23 -10.30 7.40
C VAL A 85 4.13 -10.42 5.89
N TYR A 86 5.11 -9.89 5.18
CA TYR A 86 5.19 -9.96 3.72
C TYR A 86 5.59 -11.37 3.31
N THR A 87 4.61 -12.24 3.08
CA THR A 87 4.83 -13.63 2.66
C THR A 87 4.82 -13.76 1.14
N LYS A 88 5.08 -14.97 0.61
CA LYS A 88 4.99 -15.23 -0.83
C LYS A 88 3.58 -15.06 -1.37
N GLU A 89 2.58 -15.41 -0.56
CA GLU A 89 1.17 -15.24 -0.89
C GLU A 89 0.84 -13.76 -1.02
N LEU A 90 1.25 -12.95 -0.02
CA LEU A 90 1.05 -11.51 -0.03
C LEU A 90 1.85 -10.81 -1.14
N ALA A 91 2.99 -11.38 -1.55
CA ALA A 91 3.75 -10.88 -2.70
C ALA A 91 3.07 -11.14 -4.05
N GLY A 92 2.13 -12.10 -4.11
CA GLY A 92 1.25 -12.29 -5.27
C GLY A 92 0.10 -11.28 -5.33
N GLU A 93 -0.15 -10.57 -4.24
CA GLU A 93 -1.14 -9.50 -4.16
C GLU A 93 -0.48 -8.14 -4.40
N SER A 94 -1.22 -7.20 -5.00
CA SER A 94 -0.74 -5.82 -5.20
C SER A 94 -1.02 -4.92 -3.99
N GLU A 95 -1.85 -5.37 -3.06
CA GLU A 95 -2.35 -4.56 -1.95
C GLU A 95 -2.52 -5.41 -0.68
N CYS A 96 -2.26 -4.83 0.49
CA CYS A 96 -2.72 -5.37 1.76
C CYS A 96 -3.45 -4.33 2.60
N THR A 97 -4.47 -4.78 3.34
CA THR A 97 -5.21 -3.95 4.28
C THR A 97 -4.79 -4.28 5.71
N LEU A 98 -4.48 -3.24 6.48
CA LEU A 98 -4.09 -3.32 7.89
C LEU A 98 -5.15 -2.64 8.77
N GLU A 99 -5.86 -3.45 9.56
CA GLU A 99 -6.93 -2.98 10.43
C GLU A 99 -6.41 -2.61 11.83
N CYS A 100 -6.23 -1.32 12.06
CA CYS A 100 -5.87 -0.77 13.38
C CYS A 100 -7.12 -0.68 14.25
N SER A 101 -7.16 -1.39 15.37
CA SER A 101 -8.31 -1.32 16.29
C SER A 101 -8.28 -0.04 17.14
N PRO A 102 -9.39 0.68 17.34
CA PRO A 102 -9.40 1.87 18.19
C PRO A 102 -9.09 1.52 19.65
N ILE A 103 -8.31 2.36 20.33
CA ILE A 103 -8.06 2.20 21.77
C ILE A 103 -9.34 2.60 22.49
N ARG A 104 -10.05 1.62 23.08
CA ARG A 104 -11.23 1.91 23.89
C ARG A 104 -10.83 2.85 25.03
N ARG A 105 -11.47 4.03 25.07
CA ARG A 105 -11.29 5.01 26.13
C ARG A 105 -11.69 4.34 27.46
N TRP A 106 -10.83 4.43 28.47
CA TRP A 106 -11.11 3.86 29.79
C TRP A 106 -12.35 4.56 30.37
N THR A 107 -13.51 3.90 30.31
CA THR A 107 -14.70 4.32 31.04
C THR A 107 -14.46 4.01 32.50
N ARG A 108 -14.06 5.03 33.27
CA ARG A 108 -14.05 4.95 34.73
C ARG A 108 -15.46 4.58 35.17
N SER A 109 -15.66 3.37 35.70
CA SER A 109 -16.94 3.04 36.32
C SER A 109 -17.16 4.02 37.46
N LYS A 110 -18.35 4.61 37.52
CA LYS A 110 -18.80 5.32 38.72
C LYS A 110 -19.01 4.33 39.86
#